data_AF-A0A6J7UK59-F1
#
_entry.id   AF-A0A6J7UK59-F1
#
_cell.length_a   1.000
_cell.length_b   1.000
_cell.length_c   1.000
_cell.angle_alpha   90.00
_cell.angle_beta   90.00
_cell.angle_gamma   90.00
#
_symmetry.space_group_name_H-M   'P 1'
#
loop_
_entity.id
_entity.type
_entity.pdbx_description
1 polymer ?
#
loop_
_entity_poly.entity_id
_entity_poly.type
_entity_poly.pdbx_seq_one_letter_code
_entity_poly.pdbx_strand_id
1 'polypeptide(L)'
;MSVGFVTFIVTTARFVPLKVKISSGFGLSLLFFLPYWFSLGAIGLASRYIMAIYLVSLVTFSASAVSSRRLANFKFSKSALVTIFLTISLGQSLSLHQSIRRYITGTNISGWNLNEGAQWWWTHGPSPLSIWILGSVAFSVALFIVLLMTNYDRAEV
;
A
#
# COMPACT_ATOMS: atom_id res chain seq x y z
N MET A 1 -5.58 -0.99 -11.86
CA MET A 1 -5.39 -1.64 -10.54
C MET A 1 -6.20 -2.94 -10.37
N SER A 2 -7.25 -3.18 -11.16
CA SER A 2 -8.20 -4.28 -10.94
C SER A 2 -7.69 -5.68 -11.31
N VAL A 3 -6.97 -5.82 -12.43
CA VAL A 3 -6.55 -7.15 -12.94
C VAL A 3 -5.47 -7.81 -12.08
N GLY A 4 -4.47 -7.04 -11.64
CA GLY A 4 -3.41 -7.52 -10.74
C GLY A 4 -3.94 -7.92 -9.36
N PHE A 5 -4.95 -7.21 -8.87
CA PHE A 5 -5.58 -7.50 -7.58
C PHE A 5 -6.41 -8.79 -7.62
N VAL A 6 -7.21 -8.97 -8.68
CA VAL A 6 -8.01 -10.19 -8.87
C VAL A 6 -7.11 -11.40 -9.06
N THR A 7 -6.05 -11.28 -9.86
CA THR A 7 -5.09 -12.38 -10.06
C THR A 7 -4.35 -12.73 -8.76
N PHE A 8 -3.96 -11.75 -7.94
CA PHE A 8 -3.40 -12.00 -6.61
C PHE A 8 -4.38 -12.75 -5.68
N ILE A 9 -5.64 -12.31 -5.62
CA ILE A 9 -6.66 -12.97 -4.78
C ILE A 9 -6.88 -14.41 -5.24
N VAL A 10 -7.05 -14.64 -6.54
CA VAL A 10 -7.33 -15.97 -7.11
C VAL A 10 -6.17 -16.92 -6.89
N THR A 11 -4.93 -16.46 -7.08
CA THR A 11 -3.73 -17.28 -6.86
C THR A 11 -3.53 -17.59 -5.38
N THR A 12 -3.76 -16.61 -4.49
CA THR A 12 -3.52 -16.76 -3.06
C THR A 12 -4.64 -17.54 -2.36
N ALA A 13 -5.89 -17.42 -2.81
CA ALA A 13 -7.05 -18.08 -2.21
C ALA A 13 -6.95 -19.61 -2.19
N ARG A 14 -6.17 -20.23 -3.08
CA ARG A 14 -5.97 -21.69 -3.06
C ARG A 14 -5.20 -22.17 -1.82
N PHE A 15 -4.44 -21.28 -1.18
CA PHE A 15 -3.51 -21.62 -0.10
C PHE A 15 -3.94 -21.14 1.28
N VAL A 16 -5.05 -20.41 1.37
CA VAL A 16 -5.55 -19.84 2.63
C VAL A 16 -6.56 -20.79 3.26
N PRO A 17 -6.50 -21.07 4.58
CA PRO A 17 -7.48 -21.91 5.26
C PRO A 17 -8.88 -21.29 5.22
N LEU A 18 -9.91 -22.14 5.20
CA LEU A 18 -11.31 -21.71 5.02
C LEU A 18 -11.74 -20.66 6.07
N LYS A 19 -11.31 -20.81 7.33
CA LYS A 19 -11.60 -19.86 8.43
C LYS A 19 -11.10 -18.44 8.12
N VAL A 20 -9.93 -18.31 7.49
CA VAL A 20 -9.35 -17.01 7.12
C VAL A 20 -10.02 -16.45 5.87
N LYS A 21 -10.41 -17.29 4.90
CA LYS A 21 -11.23 -16.83 3.76
C LYS A 21 -12.55 -16.23 4.23
N ILE A 22 -13.20 -16.84 5.23
CA ILE A 22 -14.45 -16.35 5.81
C ILE A 22 -14.21 -15.01 6.52
N SER A 23 -13.16 -14.91 7.35
CA SER A 23 -12.81 -13.66 8.05
C SER A 23 -12.47 -12.52 7.07
N SER A 24 -11.63 -12.78 6.08
CA SER A 24 -11.25 -11.78 5.06
C SER A 24 -12.42 -11.44 4.13
N GLY A 25 -13.28 -12.41 3.80
CA GLY A 25 -14.51 -12.18 3.04
C GLY A 25 -15.50 -11.32 3.80
N PHE A 26 -15.67 -11.55 5.11
CA PHE A 26 -16.48 -10.71 5.98
C PHE A 26 -15.91 -9.29 6.08
N GLY A 27 -14.58 -9.16 6.22
CA GLY A 27 -13.89 -7.87 6.16
C GLY A 27 -14.15 -7.13 4.83
N LEU A 28 -14.05 -7.82 3.70
CA LEU A 28 -14.37 -7.29 2.37
C LEU A 28 -15.83 -6.85 2.21
N SER A 29 -16.78 -7.62 2.74
CA SER A 29 -18.19 -7.23 2.73
C SER A 29 -18.44 -5.99 3.59
N LEU A 30 -17.87 -5.92 4.79
CA LEU A 30 -17.91 -4.71 5.62
C LEU A 30 -17.32 -3.51 4.89
N LEU A 31 -16.22 -3.70 4.16
CA LEU A 31 -15.57 -2.66 3.35
C LEU A 31 -16.42 -2.15 2.18
N PHE A 32 -17.36 -2.94 1.66
CA PHE A 32 -18.27 -2.47 0.61
C PHE A 32 -19.52 -1.83 1.22
N PHE A 33 -20.15 -2.51 2.18
CA PHE A 33 -21.46 -2.11 2.71
C PHE A 33 -21.39 -0.95 3.70
N LEU A 34 -20.37 -0.83 4.55
CA LEU A 34 -20.23 0.32 5.47
C LEU A 34 -20.06 1.65 4.73
N PRO A 35 -19.07 1.84 3.82
CA PRO A 35 -18.96 3.09 3.07
C PRO A 35 -20.18 3.38 2.22
N TYR A 36 -20.76 2.36 1.58
CA TYR A 36 -21.97 2.53 0.78
C TYR A 36 -23.12 3.06 1.64
N TRP A 37 -23.32 2.48 2.83
CA TRP A 37 -24.36 2.91 3.75
C TRP A 37 -24.11 4.33 4.30
N PHE A 38 -22.87 4.66 4.69
CA PHE A 38 -22.51 6.01 5.12
C PHE A 38 -22.60 7.05 3.99
N SER A 39 -22.29 6.66 2.75
CA SER A 39 -22.42 7.53 1.57
C SER A 39 -23.87 7.87 1.26
N LEU A 40 -24.81 6.97 1.55
CA LEU A 40 -26.25 7.23 1.40
C LEU A 40 -26.80 8.13 2.52
N GLY A 41 -26.15 8.17 3.68
CA GLY A 41 -26.59 8.91 4.87
C GLY A 41 -26.16 10.39 4.95
N ALA A 42 -25.51 10.94 3.91
CA ALA A 42 -24.99 12.33 3.89
C ALA A 42 -23.99 12.69 5.01
N ILE A 43 -23.33 11.70 5.63
CA ILE A 43 -22.31 11.94 6.66
C ILE A 43 -20.93 11.90 5.98
N GLY A 44 -20.40 13.09 5.64
CA GLY A 44 -19.19 13.29 4.84
C GLY A 44 -17.84 12.86 5.44
N LEU A 45 -17.78 11.76 6.20
CA LEU A 45 -16.59 11.38 6.99
C LEU A 45 -16.15 9.90 6.86
N ALA A 46 -16.73 9.13 5.94
CA ALA A 46 -16.44 7.68 5.83
C ALA A 46 -15.04 7.33 5.28
N SER A 47 -14.41 8.21 4.49
CA SER A 47 -13.30 7.78 3.62
C SER A 47 -11.99 7.40 4.33
N ARG A 48 -11.75 7.83 5.58
CA ARG A 48 -10.43 7.71 6.22
C ARG A 48 -10.22 6.44 7.06
N TYR A 49 -11.26 5.92 7.71
CA TYR A 49 -11.14 4.72 8.56
C TYR A 49 -11.30 3.40 7.77
N ILE A 50 -11.94 3.48 6.61
CA ILE A 50 -12.23 2.31 5.76
C ILE A 50 -10.96 1.78 5.07
N MET A 51 -10.01 2.67 4.76
CA MET A 51 -8.71 2.28 4.20
C MET A 51 -7.85 1.48 5.19
N ALA A 52 -7.94 1.78 6.49
CA ALA A 52 -7.24 1.02 7.53
C ALA A 52 -7.78 -0.41 7.64
N ILE A 53 -9.11 -0.59 7.57
CA ILE A 53 -9.75 -1.91 7.57
C ILE A 53 -9.36 -2.72 6.32
N TYR A 54 -9.20 -2.06 5.17
CA TYR A 54 -8.72 -2.69 3.93
C TYR A 54 -7.30 -3.23 4.08
N LEU A 55 -6.39 -2.42 4.62
CA LEU A 55 -5.00 -2.82 4.85
C LEU A 55 -4.88 -3.96 5.85
N VAL A 56 -5.60 -3.90 6.98
CA VAL A 56 -5.56 -4.97 7.99
C VAL A 56 -6.09 -6.28 7.42
N SER A 57 -7.19 -6.25 6.66
CA SER A 57 -7.77 -7.44 6.04
C SER A 57 -6.84 -8.05 5.00
N LEU A 58 -6.19 -7.21 4.18
CA LEU A 58 -5.26 -7.66 3.14
C LEU A 58 -3.96 -8.23 3.73
N VAL A 59 -3.41 -7.57 4.76
CA VAL A 59 -2.21 -8.03 5.47
C VAL A 59 -2.48 -9.35 6.17
N THR A 60 -3.63 -9.50 6.83
CA THR A 60 -3.99 -10.73 7.52
C THR A 60 -4.19 -11.89 6.54
N PHE A 61 -4.83 -11.65 5.40
CA PHE A 61 -5.00 -12.65 4.34
C PHE A 61 -3.66 -13.09 3.73
N SER A 62 -2.78 -12.12 3.47
CA SER A 62 -1.44 -12.36 2.89
C SER A 62 -0.53 -13.08 3.88
N ALA A 63 -0.50 -12.64 5.14
CA ALA A 63 0.27 -13.26 6.22
C ALA A 63 -0.18 -14.71 6.48
N SER A 64 -1.49 -14.98 6.41
CA SER A 64 -2.01 -16.34 6.54
C SER A 64 -1.61 -17.25 5.38
N ALA A 65 -1.60 -16.75 4.14
CA ALA A 65 -1.13 -17.51 2.98
C ALA A 65 0.37 -17.86 3.07
N VAL A 66 1.17 -16.94 3.62
CA VAL A 66 2.60 -17.13 3.88
C VAL A 66 2.81 -18.13 5.04
N SER A 67 2.06 -17.99 6.13
CA SER A 67 2.14 -18.87 7.30
C SER A 67 1.63 -20.29 7.04
N SER A 68 0.70 -20.47 6.10
CA SER A 68 0.22 -21.80 5.68
C SER A 68 1.26 -22.57 4.86
N ARG A 69 2.29 -21.91 4.32
CA ARG A 69 3.45 -22.61 3.79
C ARG A 69 4.36 -22.94 4.96
N ARG A 70 4.76 -24.20 5.08
CA ARG A 70 6.06 -24.52 5.65
C ARG A 70 7.06 -23.86 4.68
N LEU A 71 7.49 -22.64 4.99
CA LEU A 71 8.31 -21.73 4.17
C LEU A 71 9.70 -22.27 3.82
N ALA A 72 9.92 -23.58 3.93
CA ALA A 72 11.23 -24.18 3.96
C ALA A 72 12.04 -23.92 2.68
N ASN A 73 11.44 -23.65 1.51
CA ASN A 73 12.21 -23.51 0.26
C ASN A 73 11.60 -22.62 -0.84
N PHE A 74 10.80 -21.58 -0.53
CA PHE A 74 10.28 -20.71 -1.60
C PHE A 74 11.32 -19.66 -2.02
N LYS A 75 12.10 -19.95 -3.06
CA LYS A 75 13.13 -19.04 -3.59
C LYS A 75 12.49 -17.98 -4.49
N PHE A 76 12.47 -16.73 -4.05
CA PHE A 76 12.13 -15.60 -4.94
C PHE A 76 13.21 -15.45 -6.01
N SER A 77 12.81 -15.42 -7.28
CA SER A 77 13.69 -15.05 -8.39
C SER A 77 14.21 -13.62 -8.23
N LYS A 78 15.42 -13.34 -8.70
CA LYS A 78 15.98 -11.97 -8.75
C LYS A 78 15.03 -11.01 -9.47
N SER A 79 14.40 -11.47 -10.56
CA SER A 79 13.40 -10.69 -11.29
C SER A 79 12.16 -10.39 -10.44
N ALA A 80 11.69 -11.34 -9.63
CA ALA A 80 10.57 -11.13 -8.74
C ALA A 80 10.90 -10.09 -7.65
N LEU A 81 12.10 -10.11 -7.09
CA LEU A 81 12.55 -9.12 -6.10
C LEU A 81 12.62 -7.72 -6.68
N VAL A 82 13.15 -7.57 -7.90
CA VAL A 82 13.19 -6.26 -8.59
C VAL A 82 11.78 -5.76 -8.88
N THR A 83 10.87 -6.62 -9.33
CA THR A 83 9.47 -6.23 -9.55
C THR A 83 8.78 -5.81 -8.26
N ILE A 84 8.99 -6.54 -7.15
CA ILE A 84 8.46 -6.19 -5.83
C ILE A 84 8.99 -4.82 -5.39
N PHE A 85 10.31 -4.62 -5.50
CA PHE A 85 10.97 -3.36 -5.17
C PHE A 85 10.37 -2.18 -5.93
N LEU A 86 10.32 -2.28 -7.27
CA LEU A 86 9.79 -1.21 -8.13
C LEU A 86 8.32 -0.93 -7.85
N THR A 87 7.49 -1.97 -7.72
CA THR A 87 6.05 -1.81 -7.53
C THR A 87 5.73 -1.14 -6.20
N ILE A 88 6.39 -1.58 -5.11
CA ILE A 88 6.15 -1.02 -3.77
C ILE A 88 6.70 0.41 -3.67
N SER A 89 7.92 0.65 -4.18
CA SER A 89 8.54 1.98 -4.20
C SER A 89 7.69 2.99 -5.00
N LEU A 90 7.26 2.63 -6.21
CA LEU A 90 6.40 3.48 -7.04
C LEU A 90 5.03 3.71 -6.38
N GLY A 91 4.43 2.65 -5.83
CA GLY A 91 3.15 2.77 -5.12
C GLY A 91 3.23 3.72 -3.92
N GLN A 92 4.31 3.62 -3.14
CA GLN A 92 4.56 4.51 -2.01
C GLN A 92 4.80 5.95 -2.47
N SER A 93 5.62 6.18 -3.49
CA SER A 93 5.93 7.51 -3.99
C SER A 93 4.71 8.24 -4.54
N LEU A 94 3.85 7.55 -5.30
CA LEU A 94 2.60 8.10 -5.82
C LEU A 94 1.59 8.39 -4.70
N SER A 95 1.49 7.49 -3.71
CA SER A 95 0.62 7.69 -2.55
C SER A 95 1.07 8.90 -1.73
N LEU A 96 2.37 9.09 -1.55
CA LEU A 96 2.95 10.24 -0.86
C LEU A 96 2.67 11.54 -1.62
N HIS A 97 2.88 11.57 -2.94
CA HIS A 97 2.59 12.74 -3.79
C HIS A 97 1.13 13.19 -3.66
N GLN A 98 0.19 12.24 -3.81
CA GLN A 98 -1.24 12.54 -3.71
C GLN A 98 -1.65 13.02 -2.32
N SER A 99 -1.05 12.44 -1.29
CA SER A 99 -1.29 12.84 0.10
C SER A 99 -0.82 14.28 0.34
N ILE A 100 0.42 14.60 -0.05
CA ILE A 100 0.98 15.95 0.08
C ILE A 100 0.11 16.96 -0.69
N ARG A 101 -0.21 16.67 -1.96
CA ARG A 101 -1.06 17.54 -2.78
C ARG A 101 -2.40 17.84 -2.10
N ARG A 102 -3.06 16.81 -1.57
CA ARG A 102 -4.36 16.96 -0.90
C ARG A 102 -4.31 17.92 0.28
N TYR A 103 -3.21 17.95 1.02
CA TYR A 103 -3.07 18.83 2.18
C TYR A 103 -2.64 20.25 1.82
N ILE A 104 -1.92 20.43 0.70
CA ILE A 104 -1.35 21.74 0.35
C ILE A 104 -2.25 22.53 -0.60
N THR A 105 -2.78 21.89 -1.66
CA THR A 105 -3.58 22.56 -2.70
C THR A 105 -5.07 22.21 -2.65
N GLY A 106 -5.46 21.26 -1.79
CA GLY A 106 -6.82 20.73 -1.74
C GLY A 106 -7.18 19.95 -3.01
N THR A 107 -8.42 20.10 -3.48
CA THR A 107 -8.97 19.39 -4.65
C THR A 107 -8.89 20.17 -5.96
N ASN A 108 -8.55 21.45 -5.92
CA ASN A 108 -8.83 22.38 -7.03
C ASN A 108 -7.72 22.51 -8.07
N ILE A 109 -6.49 22.10 -7.75
CA ILE A 109 -5.32 22.27 -8.64
C ILE A 109 -4.76 20.88 -8.95
N SER A 110 -4.83 20.44 -10.21
CA SER A 110 -4.23 19.17 -10.67
C SER A 110 -2.91 19.43 -11.38
N GLY A 111 -1.82 18.88 -10.84
CA GLY A 111 -0.48 19.03 -11.41
C GLY A 111 0.53 18.14 -10.69
N TRP A 112 1.66 17.88 -11.35
CA TRP A 112 2.78 17.14 -10.77
C TRP A 112 3.67 18.03 -9.88
N ASN A 113 3.74 19.33 -10.18
CA ASN A 113 4.49 20.29 -9.40
C ASN A 113 3.73 20.61 -8.10
N LEU A 114 4.24 20.07 -6.98
CA LEU A 114 3.65 20.29 -5.65
C LEU A 114 3.91 21.69 -5.09
N ASN A 115 4.82 22.46 -5.69
CA ASN A 115 5.15 23.81 -5.25
C ASN A 115 4.16 24.85 -5.82
N GLU A 116 3.42 24.47 -6.87
CA GLU A 116 2.49 25.37 -7.56
C GLU A 116 1.15 25.45 -6.82
N GLY A 117 0.71 26.68 -6.53
CA GLY A 117 -0.55 26.91 -5.83
C GLY A 117 -0.57 26.41 -4.38
N ALA A 118 0.61 26.31 -3.75
CA ALA A 118 0.72 25.84 -2.39
C ALA A 118 0.10 26.83 -1.39
N GLN A 119 -1.02 26.46 -0.75
CA GLN A 119 -1.75 27.34 0.17
C GLN A 119 -1.37 27.11 1.64
N TRP A 120 -1.07 25.85 2.00
CA TRP A 120 -0.83 25.44 3.38
C TRP A 120 0.53 24.77 3.53
N TRP A 121 1.58 25.58 3.40
CA TRP A 121 2.96 25.16 3.60
C TRP A 121 3.77 26.24 4.33
N TRP A 122 4.86 25.87 4.99
CA TRP A 122 5.75 26.85 5.61
C TRP A 122 6.44 27.70 4.53
N THR A 123 6.70 28.96 4.87
CA THR A 123 7.47 29.88 4.02
C THR A 123 8.97 29.62 4.12
N HIS A 124 9.45 29.13 5.26
CA HIS A 124 10.84 28.85 5.53
C HIS A 124 11.03 27.36 5.83
N GLY A 125 11.61 26.63 4.89
CA GLY A 125 11.90 25.20 5.01
C GLY A 125 11.92 24.49 3.65
N PRO A 126 12.07 23.16 3.61
CA PRO A 126 12.14 22.42 2.36
C PRO A 126 10.82 22.50 1.58
N SER A 127 10.91 22.57 0.25
CA SER A 127 9.72 22.64 -0.60
C SER A 127 8.90 21.34 -0.54
N PRO A 128 7.59 21.38 -0.79
CA PRO A 128 6.75 20.18 -0.87
C PRO A 128 7.32 19.12 -1.82
N LEU A 129 7.85 19.57 -2.97
CA LEU A 129 8.48 18.70 -3.96
C LEU A 129 9.77 18.06 -3.41
N SER A 130 10.56 18.81 -2.65
CA SER A 130 11.75 18.28 -1.96
C SER A 130 11.38 17.21 -0.94
N ILE A 131 10.34 17.41 -0.14
CA ILE A 131 9.88 16.41 0.85
C ILE A 131 9.38 15.14 0.16
N TRP A 132 8.63 15.28 -0.93
CA TRP A 132 8.18 14.14 -1.71
C TRP A 132 9.34 13.30 -2.24
N ILE A 133 10.33 13.94 -2.86
CA ILE A 133 11.53 13.24 -3.38
C ILE A 133 12.28 12.56 -2.24
N LEU A 134 12.56 13.30 -1.17
CA LEU A 134 13.39 12.82 -0.06
C LEU A 134 12.71 11.65 0.67
N GLY A 135 11.39 11.74 0.89
CA GLY A 135 10.59 10.64 1.46
C GLY A 135 10.52 9.41 0.55
N SER A 136 10.37 9.62 -0.77
CA SER A 136 10.35 8.50 -1.75
C SER A 136 11.69 7.79 -1.83
N VAL A 137 12.80 8.55 -1.82
CA VAL A 137 14.16 7.99 -1.82
C VAL A 137 14.45 7.27 -0.51
N ALA A 138 14.17 7.89 0.63
CA ALA A 138 14.41 7.28 1.94
C ALA A 138 13.65 5.95 2.10
N PHE A 139 12.37 5.92 1.69
CA PHE A 139 11.58 4.70 1.71
C PHE A 139 12.14 3.62 0.77
N SER A 140 12.55 4.00 -0.44
CA SER A 140 13.15 3.07 -1.39
C SER A 140 14.45 2.47 -0.87
N VAL A 141 15.31 3.28 -0.23
CA VAL A 141 16.54 2.80 0.42
C VAL A 141 16.21 1.83 1.56
N ALA A 142 15.27 2.17 2.43
CA ALA A 142 14.84 1.29 3.52
C ALA A 142 14.31 -0.06 2.98
N LEU A 143 13.48 -0.02 1.94
CA LEU A 143 12.96 -1.22 1.29
C LEU A 143 14.09 -2.05 0.66
N PHE A 144 15.06 -1.41 0.03
CA PHE A 144 16.22 -2.08 -0.55
C PHE A 144 17.04 -2.80 0.53
N ILE A 145 17.30 -2.15 1.67
CA ILE A 145 17.99 -2.75 2.82
C ILE A 145 17.25 -4.00 3.33
N VAL A 146 15.92 -3.91 3.49
CA VAL A 146 15.10 -5.06 3.92
C VAL A 146 15.21 -6.22 2.93
N LEU A 147 15.15 -5.95 1.62
CA LEU A 147 15.30 -6.98 0.59
C LEU A 147 16.70 -7.59 0.56
N LEU A 148 17.75 -6.81 0.85
CA LEU A 148 19.12 -7.30 0.99
C LEU A 148 19.27 -8.22 2.20
N MET A 149 18.77 -7.82 3.38
CA MET A 149 18.80 -8.66 4.59
C MET A 149 18.08 -9.99 4.35
N THR A 150 16.91 -9.94 3.71
CA THR A 150 16.13 -11.15 3.34
C THR A 150 16.87 -12.06 2.35
N ASN A 151 17.83 -11.53 1.57
CA ASN A 151 18.68 -12.34 0.70
C ASN A 151 19.93 -12.86 1.42
N TYR A 152 20.47 -12.11 2.37
CA TYR A 152 21.66 -12.47 3.14
C TYR A 152 21.41 -13.70 4.03
N ASP A 153 20.31 -13.71 4.79
CA ASP A 153 19.90 -14.85 5.62
C ASP A 153 19.69 -16.15 4.80
N ARG A 154 19.53 -16.02 3.48
CA ARG A 154 19.39 -17.15 2.55
C ARG A 154 20.72 -17.68 2.00
N ALA A 155 21.84 -16.99 2.21
CA ALA A 155 23.16 -17.42 1.75
C ALA A 155 23.93 -18.23 2.79
N GLU A 156 23.57 -18.11 4.08
CA GLU A 156 24.21 -18.82 5.21
C GLU A 156 23.52 -20.15 5.60
N VAL A 157 22.41 -20.52 4.93
CA VAL A 157 21.66 -21.79 5.11
C VAL A 157 21.83 -22.68 3.89
#